data_AF-A0A9D6R8L2-F1
#
_entry.id   AF-A0A9D6R8L2-F1
#
_cell.length_a   1.000
_cell.length_b   1.000
_cell.length_c   1.000
_cell.angle_alpha   90.00
_cell.angle_beta   90.00
_cell.angle_gamma   90.00
#
_symmetry.space_group_name_H-M   'P 1'
#
loop_
_entity.id
_entity.type
_entity.pdbx_description
1 polymer ?
#
loop_
_entity_poly.entity_id
_entity_poly.type
_entity_poly.pdbx_seq_one_letter_code
_entity_poly.pdbx_strand_id
1 'polypeptide(L)'
;MRRRIVLHAARVAPLLIVAATSLAARVGVVAAAADAPRPAHIRAAKAAATPALVRYRVRDGSTIDLGWTGIAHHQPWPSEQRIEFTLDCRRGGACVVDGGAAGAVFGAPIPLSTGGVPACAVSRLRSALAGTADPTTGCGDLRLALTTTVYVGGAVAQPCPRCSGDHVPNDGHKDGRCDGGPSAGGACDANAASALFGATSNDCFPAPASAVGTLAIDLVPLTTGDVRVAAERECQLGRPGLVDHCFCTEQRQPNECDSGSCGADELCDGPVDGVCAGAPFRGCTPGSRAAECEAVFPGAGTCVNRTRPCFGDAITATGSCDRARPIYVAIFCAPATQAPAINATAGLPGPARLRLALEAVTSPRATPTRP
;
A
#
# COMPACT_ATOMS: atom_id res chain seq x y z
N MET A 1 39.07 -45.67 23.57
CA MET A 1 39.48 -45.23 24.93
C MET A 1 38.36 -44.33 25.46
N ARG A 2 37.59 -44.67 26.53
CA ARG A 2 37.86 -44.35 27.96
C ARG A 2 38.55 -42.98 28.10
N ARG A 3 38.07 -41.94 28.80
CA ARG A 3 37.03 -41.67 29.85
C ARG A 3 36.55 -40.19 29.66
N ARG A 4 35.66 -39.54 30.42
CA ARG A 4 34.96 -39.77 31.72
C ARG A 4 33.60 -39.04 31.73
N ILE A 5 32.86 -39.09 32.84
CA ILE A 5 31.65 -38.29 33.16
C ILE A 5 32.00 -37.25 34.23
N VAL A 6 31.37 -36.07 34.22
CA VAL A 6 31.06 -35.30 35.45
C VAL A 6 29.62 -34.82 35.37
N LEU A 7 28.87 -35.08 36.44
CA LEU A 7 27.47 -34.70 36.65
C LEU A 7 27.42 -33.87 37.93
N HIS A 8 26.79 -32.70 37.94
CA HIS A 8 26.44 -31.99 39.17
C HIS A 8 24.98 -31.54 39.12
N ALA A 9 24.34 -31.67 40.28
CA ALA A 9 22.91 -31.45 40.52
C ALA A 9 22.76 -30.69 41.86
N ALA A 10 21.50 -30.47 42.29
CA ALA A 10 21.08 -29.87 43.57
C ALA A 10 21.19 -28.32 43.65
N ARG A 11 20.27 -27.58 44.33
CA ARG A 11 19.02 -27.95 45.03
C ARG A 11 18.15 -26.69 45.32
N VAL A 12 16.82 -26.84 45.15
CA VAL A 12 15.72 -26.56 46.12
C VAL A 12 15.30 -25.12 46.54
N ALA A 13 13.97 -24.97 46.55
CA ALA A 13 13.03 -23.91 47.00
C ALA A 13 13.17 -23.46 48.49
N PRO A 14 12.40 -22.48 49.02
CA PRO A 14 10.90 -22.45 49.12
C PRO A 14 10.27 -21.14 48.57
N LEU A 15 9.02 -21.07 48.09
CA LEU A 15 7.70 -21.27 48.72
C LEU A 15 7.40 -20.33 49.91
N LEU A 16 6.48 -19.36 49.72
CA LEU A 16 5.59 -18.94 50.80
C LEU A 16 4.21 -18.51 50.27
N ILE A 17 3.18 -18.89 51.01
CA ILE A 17 1.76 -18.66 50.72
C ILE A 17 1.24 -17.64 51.75
N VAL A 18 0.46 -16.64 51.32
CA VAL A 18 -0.51 -15.99 52.20
C VAL A 18 -1.82 -15.79 51.44
N ALA A 19 -2.85 -16.51 51.86
CA ALA A 19 -4.24 -16.19 51.53
C ALA A 19 -4.84 -15.40 52.70
N ALA A 20 -5.68 -14.42 52.42
CA ALA A 20 -6.46 -13.71 53.43
C ALA A 20 -7.87 -13.43 52.91
N THR A 21 -8.77 -14.39 53.15
CA THR A 21 -10.21 -14.15 53.15
C THR A 21 -10.63 -13.49 54.46
N SER A 22 -11.44 -12.44 54.41
CA SER A 22 -12.21 -11.97 55.57
C SER A 22 -13.63 -11.61 55.16
N LEU A 23 -14.57 -11.95 56.04
CA LEU A 23 -16.00 -12.08 55.79
C LEU A 23 -16.79 -11.03 56.58
N ALA A 24 -18.00 -10.71 56.08
CA ALA A 24 -19.12 -10.12 56.81
C ALA A 24 -19.00 -8.68 57.38
N ALA A 25 -19.95 -7.83 56.95
CA ALA A 25 -21.04 -7.43 57.85
C ALA A 25 -22.27 -7.01 57.02
N ARG A 26 -23.44 -7.60 57.33
CA ARG A 26 -24.74 -7.08 56.88
C ARG A 26 -25.27 -6.17 57.99
N VAL A 27 -25.64 -4.94 57.67
CA VAL A 27 -26.56 -4.13 58.49
C VAL A 27 -27.77 -3.82 57.62
N GLY A 28 -28.93 -4.34 58.01
CA GLY A 28 -30.19 -3.96 57.41
C GLY A 28 -30.77 -2.76 58.16
N VAL A 29 -31.20 -1.74 57.44
CA VAL A 29 -32.12 -0.73 57.94
C VAL A 29 -33.36 -0.79 57.06
N VAL A 30 -34.49 -1.12 57.67
CA VAL A 30 -35.81 -1.07 57.03
C VAL A 30 -36.32 0.36 57.17
N ALA A 31 -36.56 1.03 56.04
CA ALA A 31 -37.28 2.30 56.00
C ALA A 31 -38.42 2.18 54.99
N ALA A 32 -39.61 2.62 55.37
CA ALA A 32 -40.84 2.37 54.64
C ALA A 32 -40.95 3.21 53.34
N ALA A 33 -41.79 2.72 52.42
CA ALA A 33 -42.04 3.38 51.16
C ALA A 33 -42.83 4.70 51.32
N ALA A 34 -42.46 5.69 50.51
CA ALA A 34 -43.35 6.78 50.10
C ALA A 34 -43.34 6.83 48.58
N ASP A 35 -44.51 6.82 47.95
CA ASP A 35 -44.65 6.79 46.50
C ASP A 35 -44.14 8.10 45.88
N ALA A 36 -43.11 8.00 45.05
CA ALA A 36 -42.65 9.08 44.19
C ALA A 36 -42.88 8.66 42.73
N PRO A 37 -43.52 9.50 41.89
CA PRO A 37 -43.80 9.15 40.50
C PRO A 37 -42.49 8.88 39.75
N ARG A 38 -42.30 7.64 39.30
CA ARG A 38 -41.12 7.25 38.51
C ARG A 38 -41.03 8.16 37.28
N PRO A 39 -39.93 8.90 37.08
CA PRO A 39 -39.70 9.52 35.78
C PRO A 39 -39.66 8.41 34.74
N ALA A 40 -40.44 8.57 33.68
CA ALA A 40 -40.41 7.64 32.55
C ALA A 40 -39.03 7.73 31.90
N HIS A 41 -38.11 6.85 32.32
CA HIS A 41 -36.89 6.57 31.58
C HIS A 41 -37.30 5.94 30.26
N ILE A 42 -37.60 6.80 29.28
CA ILE A 42 -37.53 6.46 27.87
C ILE A 42 -36.08 6.05 27.65
N ARG A 43 -35.81 4.75 27.80
CA ARG A 43 -34.65 4.10 27.20
C ARG A 43 -34.85 4.24 25.70
N ALA A 44 -34.40 5.37 25.16
CA ALA A 44 -34.11 5.49 23.76
C ALA A 44 -33.11 4.37 23.46
N ALA A 45 -33.60 3.27 22.89
CA ALA A 45 -32.75 2.23 22.36
C ALA A 45 -31.86 2.93 21.34
N LYS A 46 -30.58 3.11 21.68
CA LYS A 46 -29.59 3.72 20.80
C LYS A 46 -29.54 2.83 19.56
N ALA A 47 -30.26 3.25 18.51
CA ALA A 47 -30.42 2.46 17.30
C ALA A 47 -29.02 2.04 16.84
N ALA A 48 -28.82 0.73 16.67
CA ALA A 48 -27.52 0.21 16.27
C ALA A 48 -27.17 0.88 14.95
N ALA A 49 -26.12 1.71 14.96
CA ALA A 49 -25.74 2.48 13.78
C ALA A 49 -25.57 1.51 12.60
N THR A 50 -26.29 1.77 11.51
CA THR A 50 -26.14 1.03 10.27
C THR A 50 -24.69 1.20 9.79
N PRO A 51 -24.00 0.14 9.34
CA PRO A 51 -22.66 0.27 8.80
C PRO A 51 -22.62 1.34 7.70
N ALA A 52 -21.70 2.30 7.84
CA ALA A 52 -21.61 3.42 6.90
C ALA A 52 -20.63 3.06 5.78
N LEU A 53 -21.07 3.12 4.52
CA LEU A 53 -20.17 3.00 3.38
C LEU A 53 -19.29 4.25 3.27
N VAL A 54 -17.98 4.04 3.25
CA VAL A 54 -16.96 5.05 3.00
C VAL A 54 -16.29 4.75 1.67
N ARG A 55 -16.13 5.79 0.86
CA ARG A 55 -15.49 5.76 -0.45
C ARG A 55 -14.42 6.83 -0.49
N TYR A 56 -13.20 6.44 -0.79
CA TYR A 56 -12.09 7.32 -1.12
C TYR A 56 -11.72 7.16 -2.58
N ARG A 57 -11.33 8.25 -3.25
CA ARG A 57 -10.54 8.20 -4.48
C ARG A 57 -9.06 8.43 -4.16
N VAL A 58 -8.17 7.81 -4.90
CA VAL A 58 -6.74 8.13 -4.87
C VAL A 58 -6.50 9.43 -5.66
N ARG A 59 -5.71 10.34 -5.10
CA ARG A 59 -5.28 11.60 -5.73
C ARG A 59 -3.91 11.46 -6.36
N ASP A 60 -3.62 12.37 -7.29
CA ASP A 60 -2.27 12.62 -7.79
C ASP A 60 -1.29 12.93 -6.64
N GLY A 61 -0.01 12.65 -6.87
CA GLY A 61 1.02 12.73 -5.84
C GLY A 61 0.99 11.55 -4.85
N SER A 62 0.19 10.53 -5.11
CA SER A 62 0.39 9.18 -4.54
C SER A 62 1.58 8.51 -5.22
N THR A 63 2.37 7.73 -4.47
CA THR A 63 3.62 7.13 -4.97
C THR A 63 3.80 5.70 -4.46
N ILE A 64 4.58 4.92 -5.20
CA ILE A 64 5.17 3.67 -4.74
C ILE A 64 6.68 3.68 -4.99
N ASP A 65 7.40 3.15 -4.03
CA ASP A 65 8.82 2.82 -4.12
C ASP A 65 8.96 1.30 -4.14
N LEU A 66 9.78 0.77 -5.05
CA LEU A 66 10.07 -0.66 -5.17
C LEU A 66 11.58 -0.91 -5.15
N GLY A 67 11.99 -1.88 -4.34
CA GLY A 67 13.33 -2.47 -4.29
C GLY A 67 14.48 -1.53 -3.90
N TRP A 68 15.69 -2.04 -4.11
CA TRP A 68 16.94 -1.41 -3.67
C TRP A 68 17.65 -0.58 -4.73
N THR A 69 17.20 -0.65 -5.99
CA THR A 69 17.86 -0.01 -7.15
C THR A 69 17.67 1.50 -7.20
N GLY A 70 16.69 2.06 -6.48
CA GLY A 70 16.30 3.47 -6.59
C GLY A 70 15.54 3.83 -7.87
N ILE A 71 15.76 3.10 -8.97
CA ILE A 71 15.14 3.38 -10.28
C ILE A 71 13.60 3.27 -10.20
N ALA A 72 13.08 2.34 -9.39
CA ALA A 72 11.64 2.18 -9.13
C ALA A 72 11.15 2.94 -7.88
N HIS A 73 11.88 3.95 -7.41
CA HIS A 73 11.41 4.85 -6.36
C HIS A 73 10.65 6.04 -6.95
N HIS A 74 9.78 6.62 -6.13
CA HIS A 74 8.89 7.74 -6.44
C HIS A 74 8.03 7.51 -7.70
N GLN A 75 7.71 6.26 -8.02
CA GLN A 75 6.86 5.92 -9.15
C GLN A 75 5.44 6.41 -8.88
N PRO A 76 4.84 7.21 -9.78
CA PRO A 76 3.52 7.79 -9.54
C PRO A 76 2.45 6.70 -9.54
N TRP A 77 1.70 6.63 -8.46
CA TRP A 77 0.60 5.69 -8.33
C TRP A 77 -0.66 6.27 -9.02
N PRO A 78 -1.41 5.48 -9.82
CA PRO A 78 -2.55 6.00 -10.57
C PRO A 78 -3.65 6.56 -9.67
N SER A 79 -4.12 7.77 -10.01
CA SER A 79 -5.22 8.48 -9.36
C SER A 79 -6.59 7.98 -9.82
N GLU A 80 -7.66 8.53 -9.25
CA GLU A 80 -9.09 8.15 -9.42
C GLU A 80 -9.47 6.71 -9.02
N GLN A 81 -8.50 5.85 -8.67
CA GLN A 81 -8.77 4.54 -8.07
C GLN A 81 -9.64 4.67 -6.82
N ARG A 82 -10.71 3.88 -6.74
CA ARG A 82 -11.59 3.85 -5.58
C ARG A 82 -11.14 2.82 -4.54
N ILE A 83 -11.12 3.25 -3.29
CA ILE A 83 -11.01 2.41 -2.10
C ILE A 83 -12.32 2.51 -1.34
N GLU A 84 -13.02 1.38 -1.20
CA GLU A 84 -14.35 1.31 -0.61
C GLU A 84 -14.40 0.29 0.52
N PHE A 85 -14.97 0.71 1.65
CA PHE A 85 -15.17 -0.14 2.81
C PHE A 85 -16.33 0.36 3.67
N THR A 86 -16.82 -0.49 4.56
CA THR A 86 -17.88 -0.16 5.51
C THR A 86 -17.32 0.05 6.91
N LEU A 87 -17.93 0.96 7.66
CA LEU A 87 -17.59 1.23 9.06
C LEU A 87 -18.70 0.74 9.99
N ASP A 88 -18.40 -0.24 10.84
CA ASP A 88 -19.23 -0.61 11.99
C ASP A 88 -18.78 0.13 13.26
N CYS A 89 -19.53 1.16 13.61
CA CYS A 89 -19.27 2.04 14.75
C CYS A 89 -20.06 1.67 16.03
N ARG A 90 -20.69 0.48 16.11
CA ARG A 90 -21.63 0.11 17.19
C ARG A 90 -21.06 0.20 18.61
N ARG A 91 -19.73 0.09 18.79
CA ARG A 91 -19.07 0.08 20.11
C ARG A 91 -18.59 1.45 20.59
N GLY A 92 -18.58 2.48 19.73
CA GLY A 92 -17.99 3.79 20.02
C GLY A 92 -16.46 3.78 20.00
N GLY A 93 -15.85 4.94 19.74
CA GLY A 93 -14.42 5.02 19.41
C GLY A 93 -14.16 4.62 17.95
N ALA A 94 -13.00 4.00 17.69
CA ALA A 94 -12.66 3.50 16.36
C ALA A 94 -13.68 2.45 15.89
N CYS A 95 -14.16 2.61 14.67
CA CYS A 95 -15.09 1.69 14.01
C CYS A 95 -14.32 0.52 13.40
N VAL A 96 -14.94 -0.66 13.38
CA VAL A 96 -14.40 -1.81 12.63
C VAL A 96 -14.59 -1.51 11.14
N VAL A 97 -13.55 -1.80 10.35
CA VAL A 97 -13.56 -1.67 8.89
C VAL A 97 -13.73 -3.06 8.29
N ASP A 98 -14.71 -3.21 7.39
CA ASP A 98 -14.93 -4.41 6.57
C ASP A 98 -15.19 -4.00 5.11
N GLY A 99 -14.51 -4.64 4.13
CA GLY A 99 -14.66 -4.29 2.71
C GLY A 99 -14.28 -5.40 1.73
N GLY A 100 -14.94 -5.40 0.56
CA GLY A 100 -14.67 -6.36 -0.51
C GLY A 100 -14.89 -7.83 -0.14
N ALA A 101 -14.36 -8.73 -0.96
CA ALA A 101 -14.39 -10.17 -0.75
C ALA A 101 -13.12 -10.82 -1.33
N ALA A 102 -12.76 -12.02 -0.87
CA ALA A 102 -11.68 -12.78 -1.47
C ALA A 102 -11.94 -13.02 -2.97
N GLY A 103 -10.93 -12.84 -3.81
CA GLY A 103 -11.00 -12.90 -5.27
C GLY A 103 -11.45 -11.61 -5.96
N ALA A 104 -12.04 -10.65 -5.24
CA ALA A 104 -12.45 -9.37 -5.82
C ALA A 104 -11.22 -8.57 -6.31
N VAL A 105 -11.36 -7.89 -7.45
CA VAL A 105 -10.32 -7.00 -8.00
C VAL A 105 -10.18 -5.79 -7.08
N PHE A 106 -8.93 -5.38 -6.82
CA PHE A 106 -8.61 -4.26 -5.96
C PHE A 106 -7.87 -3.18 -6.76
N GLY A 107 -8.46 -1.98 -6.83
CA GLY A 107 -7.99 -0.91 -7.70
C GLY A 107 -8.26 -1.18 -9.18
N ALA A 108 -7.50 -0.52 -10.04
CA ALA A 108 -7.41 -0.80 -11.48
C ALA A 108 -6.07 -1.51 -11.78
N PRO A 109 -5.81 -1.98 -13.02
CA PRO A 109 -4.47 -2.35 -13.43
C PRO A 109 -3.50 -1.16 -13.27
N ILE A 110 -2.37 -1.38 -12.58
CA ILE A 110 -1.38 -0.36 -12.26
C ILE A 110 -0.25 -0.41 -13.30
N PRO A 111 -0.11 0.60 -14.17
CA PRO A 111 1.00 0.69 -15.11
C PRO A 111 2.25 1.23 -14.40
N LEU A 112 3.35 0.49 -14.50
CA LEU A 112 4.67 0.86 -14.02
C LEU A 112 5.65 0.78 -15.18
N SER A 113 6.61 1.70 -15.26
CA SER A 113 7.78 1.46 -16.09
C SER A 113 9.05 2.07 -15.51
N THR A 114 10.07 1.22 -15.39
CA THR A 114 11.30 1.47 -14.66
C THR A 114 12.47 1.06 -15.54
N GLY A 115 13.43 1.96 -15.79
CA GLY A 115 14.61 1.64 -16.60
C GLY A 115 14.29 1.16 -18.02
N GLY A 116 13.16 1.59 -18.61
CA GLY A 116 12.69 1.09 -19.89
C GLY A 116 12.09 -0.33 -19.88
N VAL A 117 11.80 -0.91 -18.71
CA VAL A 117 11.04 -2.16 -18.58
C VAL A 117 9.59 -1.83 -18.22
N PRO A 118 8.59 -2.24 -19.01
CA PRO A 118 7.18 -2.04 -18.68
C PRO A 118 6.62 -3.21 -17.86
N ALA A 119 5.88 -2.90 -16.81
CA ALA A 119 5.11 -3.84 -16.02
C ALA A 119 3.68 -3.36 -15.83
N CYS A 120 2.71 -4.26 -15.86
CA CYS A 120 1.35 -4.00 -15.44
C CYS A 120 1.03 -4.91 -14.24
N ALA A 121 0.55 -4.34 -13.13
CA ALA A 121 0.20 -5.10 -11.93
C ALA A 121 -1.32 -5.11 -11.72
N VAL A 122 -1.92 -6.30 -11.60
CA VAL A 122 -3.35 -6.47 -11.33
C VAL A 122 -3.53 -7.13 -9.97
N SER A 123 -4.12 -6.41 -9.03
CA SER A 123 -4.32 -6.86 -7.65
C SER A 123 -5.73 -7.41 -7.42
N ARG A 124 -5.82 -8.51 -6.64
CA ARG A 124 -7.06 -9.06 -6.11
C ARG A 124 -6.93 -9.28 -4.61
N LEU A 125 -8.01 -9.08 -3.87
CA LEU A 125 -8.08 -9.39 -2.44
C LEU A 125 -7.90 -10.90 -2.19
N ARG A 126 -7.00 -11.30 -1.28
CA ARG A 126 -6.86 -12.70 -0.82
C ARG A 126 -7.85 -13.04 0.30
N SER A 127 -8.19 -12.03 1.09
CA SER A 127 -9.23 -12.02 2.12
C SER A 127 -10.05 -10.74 1.98
N ALA A 128 -11.18 -10.64 2.68
CA ALA A 128 -11.82 -9.33 2.86
C ALA A 128 -10.81 -8.31 3.44
N LEU A 129 -10.93 -7.05 3.03
CA LEU A 129 -10.26 -5.92 3.65
C LEU A 129 -10.82 -5.77 5.06
N ALA A 130 -9.94 -5.72 6.04
CA ALA A 130 -10.30 -5.56 7.45
C ALA A 130 -9.47 -4.44 8.08
N GLY A 131 -9.91 -3.89 9.22
CA GLY A 131 -9.14 -2.88 9.93
C GLY A 131 -9.93 -2.12 10.97
N THR A 132 -9.42 -0.94 11.34
CA THR A 132 -10.09 0.03 12.19
C THR A 132 -9.93 1.44 11.64
N ALA A 133 -10.96 2.27 11.75
CA ALA A 133 -10.88 3.70 11.41
C ALA A 133 -11.72 4.54 12.37
N ASP A 134 -11.22 5.71 12.74
CA ASP A 134 -11.97 6.70 13.50
C ASP A 134 -12.57 7.75 12.54
N PRO A 135 -13.90 7.76 12.33
CA PRO A 135 -14.54 8.73 11.44
C PRO A 135 -14.52 10.17 11.99
N THR A 136 -14.11 10.37 13.25
CA THR A 136 -13.98 11.70 13.88
C THR A 136 -12.70 12.41 13.47
N THR A 137 -11.59 11.68 13.44
CA THR A 137 -10.25 12.20 13.09
C THR A 137 -9.87 11.92 11.64
N GLY A 138 -10.43 10.86 11.04
CA GLY A 138 -9.96 10.31 9.77
C GLY A 138 -8.72 9.44 9.90
N CYS A 139 -8.30 9.10 11.13
CA CYS A 139 -7.25 8.10 11.35
C CYS A 139 -7.74 6.68 11.00
N GLY A 140 -6.86 5.82 10.50
CA GLY A 140 -7.19 4.41 10.30
C GLY A 140 -5.99 3.51 10.07
N ASP A 141 -6.19 2.22 10.37
CA ASP A 141 -5.28 1.10 10.20
C ASP A 141 -6.01 0.00 9.42
N LEU A 142 -5.68 -0.13 8.14
CA LEU A 142 -6.24 -1.11 7.23
C LEU A 142 -5.29 -2.30 7.06
N ARG A 143 -5.86 -3.46 6.74
CA ARG A 143 -5.13 -4.72 6.50
C ARG A 143 -5.59 -5.26 5.16
N LEU A 144 -4.71 -5.19 4.15
CA LEU A 144 -4.99 -5.68 2.81
C LEU A 144 -4.02 -6.81 2.46
N ALA A 145 -4.56 -8.02 2.32
CA ALA A 145 -3.85 -9.13 1.72
C ALA A 145 -4.19 -9.17 0.22
N LEU A 146 -3.19 -8.99 -0.64
CA LEU A 146 -3.34 -8.89 -2.10
C LEU A 146 -2.61 -10.02 -2.83
N THR A 147 -3.30 -10.65 -3.78
CA THR A 147 -2.71 -11.45 -4.85
C THR A 147 -2.51 -10.52 -6.03
N THR A 148 -1.27 -10.15 -6.32
CA THR A 148 -0.94 -9.23 -7.41
C THR A 148 -0.25 -10.00 -8.53
N THR A 149 -0.95 -10.18 -9.65
CA THR A 149 -0.34 -10.76 -10.86
C THR A 149 0.39 -9.67 -11.63
N VAL A 150 1.66 -9.90 -11.94
CA VAL A 150 2.49 -8.99 -12.73
C VAL A 150 2.54 -9.49 -14.17
N TYR A 151 2.37 -8.57 -15.10
CA TYR A 151 2.42 -8.81 -16.54
C TYR A 151 3.55 -7.97 -17.15
N VAL A 152 4.28 -8.52 -18.12
CA VAL A 152 5.15 -7.70 -18.98
C VAL A 152 4.24 -6.83 -19.86
N GLY A 153 4.47 -5.53 -19.84
CA GLY A 153 3.66 -4.58 -20.60
C GLY A 153 3.99 -4.58 -22.09
N GLY A 154 3.00 -4.19 -22.91
CA GLY A 154 3.15 -4.20 -24.37
C GLY A 154 4.16 -3.17 -24.90
N ALA A 155 4.27 -2.02 -24.23
CA ALA A 155 5.27 -1.01 -24.52
C ALA A 155 5.61 -0.19 -23.26
N VAL A 156 6.78 0.44 -23.25
CA VAL A 156 7.24 1.31 -22.14
C VAL A 156 6.31 2.50 -21.87
N ALA A 157 5.78 3.12 -22.92
CA ALA A 157 4.79 4.20 -22.79
C ALA A 157 3.35 3.70 -22.59
N GLN A 158 3.13 2.37 -22.60
CA GLN A 158 1.82 1.74 -22.40
C GLN A 158 2.00 0.38 -21.69
N PRO A 159 2.31 0.39 -20.38
CA PRO A 159 2.57 -0.86 -19.65
C PRO A 159 1.30 -1.70 -19.48
N CYS A 160 0.16 -1.07 -19.22
CA CYS A 160 -1.16 -1.70 -19.19
C CYS A 160 -1.97 -1.33 -20.45
N PRO A 161 -2.95 -2.16 -20.86
CA PRO A 161 -4.02 -1.71 -21.73
C PRO A 161 -4.79 -0.55 -21.10
N ARG A 162 -5.23 0.40 -21.92
CA ARG A 162 -5.88 1.63 -21.50
C ARG A 162 -7.37 1.60 -21.83
N CYS A 163 -8.14 2.33 -21.04
CA CYS A 163 -9.50 2.72 -21.39
C CYS A 163 -9.48 4.10 -22.04
N SER A 164 -9.83 4.17 -23.32
CA SER A 164 -9.65 5.36 -24.16
C SER A 164 -11.00 6.03 -24.44
N GLY A 165 -11.12 7.34 -24.21
CA GLY A 165 -12.33 8.08 -24.55
C GLY A 165 -13.45 8.05 -23.50
N ASP A 166 -13.25 7.37 -22.37
CA ASP A 166 -14.06 7.64 -21.18
C ASP A 166 -13.65 9.00 -20.58
N HIS A 167 -14.65 9.79 -20.20
CA HIS A 167 -14.51 11.13 -19.67
C HIS A 167 -14.84 11.24 -18.17
N VAL A 168 -15.49 10.24 -17.56
CA VAL A 168 -15.96 10.31 -16.16
C VAL A 168 -15.61 9.03 -15.40
N PRO A 169 -14.36 8.89 -14.93
CA PRO A 169 -13.88 7.65 -14.30
C PRO A 169 -14.76 7.15 -13.14
N ASN A 170 -15.07 5.85 -13.18
CA ASN A 170 -15.84 5.09 -12.19
C ASN A 170 -17.31 5.55 -12.03
N ASP A 171 -17.95 6.15 -13.04
CA ASP A 171 -19.38 6.47 -12.97
C ASP A 171 -20.31 5.27 -13.24
N GLY A 172 -19.75 4.15 -13.73
CA GLY A 172 -20.46 2.94 -14.11
C GLY A 172 -20.90 2.89 -15.58
N HIS A 173 -20.62 3.94 -16.36
CA HIS A 173 -20.88 4.00 -17.79
C HIS A 173 -19.61 3.61 -18.58
N LYS A 174 -19.80 2.75 -19.58
CA LYS A 174 -18.69 2.17 -20.36
C LYS A 174 -18.48 2.92 -21.66
N ASP A 175 -18.31 4.23 -21.56
CA ASP A 175 -18.26 5.12 -22.72
C ASP A 175 -16.87 5.10 -23.41
N GLY A 176 -15.84 4.61 -22.71
CA GLY A 176 -14.51 4.38 -23.27
C GLY A 176 -14.36 3.06 -24.03
N ARG A 177 -13.19 2.88 -24.66
CA ARG A 177 -12.81 1.67 -25.39
C ARG A 177 -11.44 1.16 -24.99
N CYS A 178 -11.33 -0.15 -24.74
CA CYS A 178 -10.06 -0.81 -24.46
C CYS A 178 -9.15 -0.80 -25.70
N ASP A 179 -7.91 -0.35 -25.57
CA ASP A 179 -6.94 -0.28 -26.68
C ASP A 179 -6.06 -1.54 -26.83
N GLY A 180 -6.18 -2.51 -25.92
CA GLY A 180 -5.39 -3.74 -25.93
C GLY A 180 -5.92 -4.80 -24.97
N GLY A 181 -5.15 -5.89 -24.84
CA GLY A 181 -5.55 -7.06 -24.04
C GLY A 181 -6.65 -7.91 -24.70
N PRO A 182 -7.22 -8.90 -23.99
CA PRO A 182 -8.28 -9.77 -24.51
C PRO A 182 -9.57 -9.01 -24.84
N SER A 183 -9.79 -7.87 -24.18
CA SER A 183 -10.94 -6.99 -24.37
C SER A 183 -10.71 -5.90 -25.42
N ALA A 184 -9.69 -5.97 -26.28
CA ALA A 184 -9.39 -4.91 -27.26
C ALA A 184 -10.60 -4.57 -28.14
N GLY A 185 -10.99 -3.29 -28.19
CA GLY A 185 -12.24 -2.84 -28.83
C GLY A 185 -13.52 -3.05 -27.99
N GLY A 186 -13.43 -3.64 -26.82
CA GLY A 186 -14.52 -3.69 -25.83
C GLY A 186 -14.78 -2.33 -25.20
N ALA A 187 -16.02 -2.11 -24.77
CA ALA A 187 -16.43 -0.94 -23.99
C ALA A 187 -15.86 -1.00 -22.56
N CYS A 188 -15.47 0.15 -21.98
CA CYS A 188 -14.88 0.22 -20.65
C CYS A 188 -15.24 1.50 -19.88
N ASP A 189 -15.32 1.35 -18.55
CA ASP A 189 -15.34 2.43 -17.55
C ASP A 189 -13.91 2.59 -16.99
N ALA A 190 -13.31 3.79 -17.05
CA ALA A 190 -11.98 4.04 -16.53
C ALA A 190 -11.96 4.01 -15.00
N ASN A 191 -11.15 3.13 -14.42
CA ASN A 191 -11.08 2.98 -12.96
C ASN A 191 -9.85 3.66 -12.33
N ALA A 192 -8.88 4.09 -13.15
CA ALA A 192 -7.76 4.91 -12.72
C ALA A 192 -7.22 5.80 -13.83
N ALA A 193 -6.47 6.84 -13.46
CA ALA A 193 -5.74 7.71 -14.36
C ALA A 193 -4.24 7.75 -14.02
N SER A 194 -3.38 7.75 -15.04
CA SER A 194 -1.97 8.09 -14.94
C SER A 194 -1.65 9.20 -15.94
N ALA A 195 -1.05 10.29 -15.47
CA ALA A 195 -0.57 11.37 -16.35
C ALA A 195 0.50 10.88 -17.35
N LEU A 196 1.19 9.77 -17.04
CA LEU A 196 2.25 9.20 -17.87
C LEU A 196 1.76 8.09 -18.81
N PHE A 197 0.80 7.29 -18.35
CA PHE A 197 0.39 6.04 -19.01
C PHE A 197 -1.08 6.02 -19.45
N GLY A 198 -1.82 7.11 -19.26
CA GLY A 198 -3.25 7.21 -19.56
C GLY A 198 -4.14 6.51 -18.53
N ALA A 199 -5.43 6.35 -18.87
CA ALA A 199 -6.41 5.75 -17.98
C ALA A 199 -6.45 4.22 -18.11
N THR A 200 -6.61 3.51 -16.99
CA THR A 200 -6.70 2.04 -16.94
C THR A 200 -8.04 1.60 -16.35
N SER A 201 -8.48 0.38 -16.69
CA SER A 201 -9.82 -0.12 -16.35
C SER A 201 -9.79 -1.61 -16.01
N ASN A 202 -10.72 -2.01 -15.14
CA ASN A 202 -11.03 -3.40 -14.83
C ASN A 202 -11.82 -4.11 -15.94
N ASP A 203 -12.14 -3.43 -17.03
CA ASP A 203 -12.59 -4.04 -18.29
C ASP A 203 -11.42 -4.36 -19.23
N CYS A 204 -10.29 -3.67 -19.09
CA CYS A 204 -9.14 -3.72 -20.00
C CYS A 204 -7.94 -4.44 -19.36
N PHE A 205 -8.09 -5.74 -19.07
CA PHE A 205 -7.00 -6.52 -18.49
C PHE A 205 -5.86 -6.83 -19.49
N PRO A 206 -4.60 -6.93 -19.01
CA PRO A 206 -3.49 -7.48 -19.80
C PRO A 206 -3.77 -8.89 -20.35
N ALA A 207 -3.07 -9.26 -21.42
CA ALA A 207 -3.15 -10.60 -21.98
C ALA A 207 -2.63 -11.66 -20.97
N PRO A 208 -3.38 -12.74 -20.67
CA PRO A 208 -2.92 -13.76 -19.72
C PRO A 208 -1.55 -14.37 -20.05
N ALA A 209 -1.21 -14.47 -21.34
CA ALA A 209 0.08 -14.99 -21.80
C ALA A 209 1.29 -14.08 -21.50
N SER A 210 1.09 -12.82 -21.10
CA SER A 210 2.17 -11.93 -20.65
C SER A 210 2.37 -11.93 -19.13
N ALA A 211 1.63 -12.75 -18.38
CA ALA A 211 1.81 -12.91 -16.94
C ALA A 211 3.18 -13.52 -16.63
N VAL A 212 3.94 -12.87 -15.74
CA VAL A 212 5.29 -13.26 -15.33
C VAL A 212 5.37 -13.43 -13.81
N GLY A 213 4.30 -13.91 -13.19
CA GLY A 213 4.27 -14.28 -11.79
C GLY A 213 3.12 -13.64 -11.02
N THR A 214 2.86 -14.22 -9.86
CA THR A 214 1.82 -13.81 -8.93
C THR A 214 2.43 -13.64 -7.56
N LEU A 215 2.33 -12.41 -7.04
CA LEU A 215 2.97 -11.97 -5.82
C LEU A 215 1.95 -11.95 -4.67
N ALA A 216 2.34 -12.45 -3.51
CA ALA A 216 1.63 -12.21 -2.27
C ALA A 216 2.15 -10.89 -1.68
N ILE A 217 1.32 -9.84 -1.72
CA ILE A 217 1.59 -8.53 -1.12
C ILE A 217 0.70 -8.36 0.10
N ASP A 218 1.26 -7.97 1.24
CA ASP A 218 0.51 -7.73 2.47
C ASP A 218 0.77 -6.31 2.96
N LEU A 219 -0.25 -5.46 2.87
CA LEU A 219 -0.24 -4.10 3.40
C LEU A 219 -0.82 -4.17 4.82
N VAL A 220 0.03 -4.53 5.78
CA VAL A 220 -0.34 -4.79 7.17
C VAL A 220 0.66 -4.12 8.13
N PRO A 221 0.41 -2.88 8.58
CA PRO A 221 -0.75 -2.04 8.24
C PRO A 221 -0.57 -1.23 6.94
N LEU A 222 -1.71 -0.86 6.33
CA LEU A 222 -1.85 0.36 5.54
C LEU A 222 -2.50 1.40 6.47
N THR A 223 -1.73 2.36 6.97
CA THR A 223 -2.12 3.24 8.09
C THR A 223 -2.02 4.72 7.78
N THR A 224 -2.80 5.56 8.47
CA THR A 224 -2.61 7.01 8.49
C THR A 224 -1.57 7.49 9.52
N GLY A 225 -1.01 6.60 10.32
CA GLY A 225 0.10 6.88 11.22
C GLY A 225 1.46 6.86 10.52
N ASP A 226 2.53 7.00 11.30
CA ASP A 226 3.90 6.79 10.84
C ASP A 226 4.26 5.30 10.91
N VAL A 227 4.90 4.79 9.85
CA VAL A 227 5.52 3.46 9.82
C VAL A 227 7.02 3.63 9.64
N ARG A 228 7.80 3.07 10.54
CA ARG A 228 9.26 2.98 10.41
C ARG A 228 9.69 1.54 10.63
N VAL A 229 10.47 1.00 9.72
CA VAL A 229 11.10 -0.31 9.83
C VAL A 229 12.60 -0.15 9.62
N ALA A 230 13.40 -0.85 10.40
CA ALA A 230 14.81 -0.96 10.10
C ALA A 230 15.02 -1.76 8.80
N ALA A 231 16.03 -1.40 8.01
CA ALA A 231 16.55 -2.23 6.93
C ALA A 231 17.38 -3.43 7.48
N GLU A 232 17.38 -3.63 8.79
CA GLU A 232 18.22 -4.56 9.53
C GLU A 232 17.80 -6.04 9.35
N ARG A 233 18.48 -6.70 8.41
CA ARG A 233 19.04 -8.03 8.63
C ARG A 233 20.44 -8.07 8.03
N GLU A 234 21.37 -8.74 8.70
CA GLU A 234 22.60 -9.21 8.06
C GLU A 234 22.23 -10.07 6.85
N CYS A 235 22.43 -9.55 5.65
CA CYS A 235 22.39 -10.35 4.44
C CYS A 235 23.51 -11.41 4.54
N GLN A 236 23.25 -12.67 4.19
CA GLN A 236 24.27 -13.76 4.31
C GLN A 236 25.36 -13.70 3.20
N LEU A 237 25.91 -12.52 2.96
CA LEU A 237 26.96 -12.19 2.00
C LEU A 237 28.24 -11.86 2.75
N GLY A 238 29.12 -12.83 2.98
CA GLY A 238 30.44 -12.56 3.56
C GLY A 238 31.36 -11.77 2.61
N ARG A 239 31.11 -10.46 2.44
CA ARG A 239 31.96 -9.52 1.70
C ARG A 239 32.58 -8.51 2.69
N PRO A 240 33.91 -8.51 2.88
CA PRO A 240 34.54 -7.50 3.72
C PRO A 240 34.37 -6.09 3.15
N GLY A 241 33.80 -5.17 3.94
CA GLY A 241 33.86 -3.72 3.67
C GLY A 241 32.57 -3.04 3.20
N LEU A 242 31.43 -3.72 3.13
CA LEU A 242 30.11 -3.09 2.94
C LEU A 242 29.16 -3.42 4.11
N VAL A 243 28.16 -2.58 4.34
CA VAL A 243 27.12 -2.81 5.35
C VAL A 243 25.97 -3.64 4.75
N ASP A 244 25.86 -4.89 5.19
CA ASP A 244 24.86 -5.86 4.70
C ASP A 244 23.49 -5.63 5.37
N HIS A 245 22.67 -4.73 4.83
CA HIS A 245 21.32 -4.45 5.32
C HIS A 245 20.22 -4.96 4.37
N CYS A 246 19.42 -5.94 4.83
CA CYS A 246 18.29 -6.51 4.10
C CYS A 246 16.97 -6.47 4.91
N PHE A 247 16.02 -5.59 4.54
CA PHE A 247 14.67 -5.56 5.17
C PHE A 247 13.90 -6.89 5.08
N CYS A 248 14.08 -7.64 3.98
CA CYS A 248 13.30 -8.83 3.67
C CYS A 248 14.15 -10.11 3.63
N THR A 249 13.53 -11.23 3.99
CA THR A 249 14.12 -12.57 3.96
C THR A 249 14.66 -12.92 2.55
N GLU A 250 15.81 -13.61 2.51
CA GLU A 250 16.48 -14.12 1.29
C GLU A 250 16.96 -13.07 0.28
N GLN A 251 16.76 -11.78 0.54
CA GLN A 251 17.31 -10.72 -0.30
C GLN A 251 18.82 -10.56 -0.09
N ARG A 252 19.45 -10.02 -1.14
CA ARG A 252 20.88 -9.72 -1.24
C ARG A 252 21.05 -8.55 -2.21
N GLN A 253 21.01 -7.32 -1.73
CA GLN A 253 21.70 -6.15 -2.29
C GLN A 253 21.71 -5.04 -1.23
N PRO A 254 22.79 -4.23 -1.10
CA PRO A 254 22.69 -2.89 -0.53
C PRO A 254 21.84 -1.98 -1.45
N ASN A 255 21.67 -0.71 -1.08
CA ASN A 255 21.28 0.31 -2.05
C ASN A 255 22.25 0.30 -3.26
N GLU A 256 21.76 0.60 -4.48
CA GLU A 256 22.62 0.76 -5.66
C GLU A 256 23.28 2.16 -5.73
N CYS A 257 23.75 2.68 -4.60
CA CYS A 257 24.58 3.89 -4.58
C CYS A 257 26.06 3.53 -4.85
N ASP A 258 26.82 4.42 -5.48
CA ASP A 258 28.25 4.24 -5.81
C ASP A 258 29.10 4.03 -4.54
N SER A 259 28.74 4.70 -3.44
CA SER A 259 29.33 4.50 -2.11
C SER A 259 28.83 3.25 -1.37
N GLY A 260 27.78 2.59 -1.86
CA GLY A 260 26.99 1.59 -1.12
C GLY A 260 26.24 2.14 0.09
N SER A 261 26.22 3.47 0.28
CA SER A 261 25.57 4.15 1.39
C SER A 261 24.51 5.12 0.88
N CYS A 262 23.38 5.18 1.59
CA CYS A 262 22.28 6.07 1.28
C CYS A 262 22.32 7.30 2.20
N GLY A 263 22.11 8.49 1.64
CA GLY A 263 22.04 9.73 2.41
C GLY A 263 20.85 9.75 3.39
N ALA A 264 20.96 10.59 4.43
CA ALA A 264 19.87 10.80 5.41
C ALA A 264 18.61 11.45 4.79
N ASP A 265 18.73 11.98 3.57
CA ASP A 265 17.70 12.52 2.70
C ASP A 265 17.12 11.49 1.69
N GLU A 266 17.47 10.21 1.85
CA GLU A 266 17.08 9.10 0.94
C GLU A 266 17.58 9.28 -0.50
N LEU A 267 18.74 9.94 -0.68
CA LEU A 267 19.42 10.12 -1.96
C LEU A 267 20.83 9.51 -1.94
N CYS A 268 21.24 8.92 -3.06
CA CYS A 268 22.61 8.49 -3.30
C CYS A 268 23.52 9.68 -3.64
N ASP A 269 24.80 9.55 -3.30
CA ASP A 269 25.88 10.44 -3.79
C ASP A 269 26.21 10.21 -5.28
N GLY A 270 26.01 8.98 -5.75
CA GLY A 270 25.94 8.56 -7.15
C GLY A 270 25.34 7.15 -7.25
N PRO A 271 24.97 6.62 -8.42
CA PRO A 271 25.08 7.26 -9.72
C PRO A 271 24.02 8.35 -9.93
N VAL A 272 24.22 9.14 -10.99
CA VAL A 272 23.25 10.13 -11.49
C VAL A 272 22.53 9.52 -12.69
N ASP A 273 21.24 9.27 -12.53
CA ASP A 273 20.37 8.79 -13.60
C ASP A 273 19.93 9.98 -14.48
N GLY A 274 19.97 9.82 -15.81
CA GLY A 274 19.32 10.76 -16.72
C GLY A 274 17.91 10.26 -17.04
N VAL A 275 16.90 11.12 -16.91
CA VAL A 275 15.51 10.82 -17.33
C VAL A 275 14.91 11.94 -18.17
N CYS A 276 13.99 11.61 -19.08
CA CYS A 276 13.36 12.62 -19.93
C CYS A 276 12.28 13.42 -19.17
N ALA A 277 12.35 14.75 -19.21
CA ALA A 277 11.49 15.63 -18.41
C ALA A 277 9.97 15.40 -18.62
N GLY A 278 9.53 15.23 -19.87
CA GLY A 278 8.14 14.95 -20.25
C GLY A 278 7.79 13.45 -20.27
N ALA A 279 8.77 12.56 -20.06
CA ALA A 279 8.57 11.12 -20.06
C ALA A 279 9.53 10.45 -19.05
N PRO A 280 9.39 10.69 -17.73
CA PRO A 280 10.37 10.30 -16.71
C PRO A 280 10.57 8.77 -16.54
N PHE A 281 9.70 7.96 -17.14
CA PHE A 281 9.87 6.51 -17.29
C PHE A 281 10.90 6.10 -18.37
N ARG A 282 11.41 7.08 -19.14
CA ARG A 282 12.52 6.92 -20.09
C ARG A 282 13.81 7.41 -19.46
N GLY A 283 14.78 6.51 -19.39
CA GLY A 283 16.18 6.88 -19.18
C GLY A 283 16.76 7.56 -20.42
N CYS A 284 17.77 8.39 -20.20
CA CYS A 284 18.60 9.05 -21.22
C CYS A 284 20.01 9.25 -20.66
N THR A 285 21.01 9.42 -21.53
CA THR A 285 22.39 9.68 -21.11
C THR A 285 22.47 11.06 -20.46
N PRO A 286 22.97 11.20 -19.21
CA PRO A 286 23.21 12.49 -18.58
C PRO A 286 23.98 13.45 -19.50
N GLY A 287 23.46 14.67 -19.67
CA GLY A 287 24.05 15.69 -20.56
C GLY A 287 23.67 15.59 -22.05
N SER A 288 22.90 14.59 -22.49
CA SER A 288 22.40 14.46 -23.89
C SER A 288 21.43 15.56 -24.32
N ARG A 289 20.96 16.41 -23.39
CA ARG A 289 19.95 17.47 -23.60
C ARG A 289 18.68 16.89 -24.21
N ALA A 290 18.08 17.52 -25.21
CA ALA A 290 16.83 17.05 -25.83
C ALA A 290 17.02 15.90 -26.83
N ALA A 291 18.25 15.60 -27.27
CA ALA A 291 18.50 14.77 -28.45
C ALA A 291 17.95 13.35 -28.32
N GLU A 292 18.19 12.67 -27.19
CA GLU A 292 17.69 11.31 -26.97
C GLU A 292 16.20 11.27 -26.66
N CYS A 293 15.71 12.24 -25.89
CA CYS A 293 14.31 12.29 -25.45
C CYS A 293 13.37 12.57 -26.62
N GLU A 294 13.62 13.62 -27.40
CA GLU A 294 12.79 14.00 -28.55
C GLU A 294 12.87 12.98 -29.70
N ALA A 295 14.01 12.30 -29.88
CA ALA A 295 14.16 11.27 -30.91
C ALA A 295 13.30 10.02 -30.63
N VAL A 296 13.05 9.68 -29.36
CA VAL A 296 12.26 8.52 -28.96
C VAL A 296 10.78 8.89 -28.75
N PHE A 297 10.51 10.09 -28.23
CA PHE A 297 9.16 10.59 -27.99
C PHE A 297 9.13 12.11 -28.22
N PRO A 298 8.59 12.59 -29.36
CA PRO A 298 8.40 14.02 -29.59
C PRO A 298 7.59 14.66 -28.45
N GLY A 299 8.13 15.71 -27.85
CA GLY A 299 7.59 16.38 -26.65
C GLY A 299 8.09 15.83 -25.31
N ALA A 300 8.98 14.84 -25.27
CA ALA A 300 9.58 14.35 -24.01
C ALA A 300 10.60 15.33 -23.38
N GLY A 301 10.94 16.43 -24.05
CA GLY A 301 11.73 17.53 -23.52
C GLY A 301 13.22 17.21 -23.40
N THR A 302 13.85 17.76 -22.37
CA THR A 302 15.28 17.56 -22.11
C THR A 302 15.54 16.37 -21.18
N CYS A 303 16.68 15.72 -21.37
CA CYS A 303 17.26 14.82 -20.40
C CYS A 303 17.64 15.62 -19.15
N VAL A 304 17.04 15.29 -18.02
CA VAL A 304 17.34 15.88 -16.71
C VAL A 304 18.05 14.86 -15.84
N ASN A 305 19.16 15.30 -15.24
CA ASN A 305 19.91 14.52 -14.28
C ASN A 305 19.13 14.44 -12.96
N ARG A 306 19.05 13.26 -12.36
CA ARG A 306 18.51 13.00 -11.02
C ARG A 306 19.50 12.17 -10.22
N THR A 307 19.76 12.57 -8.98
CA THR A 307 20.36 11.68 -8.00
C THR A 307 19.41 10.52 -7.76
N ARG A 308 19.95 9.31 -7.72
CA ARG A 308 19.19 8.08 -7.49
C ARG A 308 18.62 8.09 -6.06
N PRO A 309 17.30 7.89 -5.87
CA PRO A 309 16.75 7.68 -4.54
C PRO A 309 17.19 6.34 -3.96
N CYS A 310 17.17 6.19 -2.65
CA CYS A 310 17.58 4.97 -1.98
C CYS A 310 16.86 4.79 -0.65
N PHE A 311 16.88 3.57 -0.12
CA PHE A 311 16.51 3.32 1.26
C PHE A 311 17.78 3.34 2.13
N GLY A 312 17.74 4.14 3.19
CA GLY A 312 18.77 4.11 4.24
C GLY A 312 18.55 3.00 5.26
N ASP A 313 19.29 3.06 6.37
CA ASP A 313 19.29 2.06 7.45
C ASP A 313 17.89 1.78 8.05
N ALA A 314 16.94 2.68 7.83
CA ALA A 314 15.53 2.46 8.12
C ALA A 314 14.63 3.11 7.07
N ILE A 315 13.66 2.34 6.59
CA ILE A 315 12.61 2.80 5.69
C ILE A 315 11.53 3.47 6.55
N THR A 316 11.19 4.72 6.22
CA THR A 316 10.16 5.49 6.94
C THR A 316 9.06 5.92 5.99
N ALA A 317 7.82 5.90 6.44
CA ALA A 317 6.67 6.38 5.69
C ALA A 317 5.73 7.13 6.64
N THR A 318 5.38 8.37 6.29
CA THR A 318 4.53 9.23 7.11
C THR A 318 3.14 9.38 6.52
N GLY A 319 2.15 8.88 7.25
CA GLY A 319 0.73 9.09 6.97
C GLY A 319 0.24 10.43 7.50
N SER A 320 -1.05 10.71 7.29
CA SER A 320 -1.72 11.82 7.96
C SER A 320 -3.21 11.53 8.13
N CYS A 321 -3.70 11.62 9.37
CA CYS A 321 -5.13 11.58 9.63
C CYS A 321 -5.81 12.86 9.10
N ASP A 322 -6.77 12.70 8.21
CA ASP A 322 -7.72 13.74 7.83
C ASP A 322 -9.02 13.07 7.38
N ARG A 323 -10.18 13.59 7.75
CA ARG A 323 -11.48 12.97 7.38
C ARG A 323 -11.75 13.02 5.88
N ALA A 324 -11.36 14.12 5.23
CA ALA A 324 -11.62 14.39 3.82
C ALA A 324 -10.44 13.99 2.94
N ARG A 325 -9.20 14.13 3.39
CA ARG A 325 -7.98 14.03 2.57
C ARG A 325 -6.82 13.27 3.25
N PRO A 326 -7.04 12.07 3.81
CA PRO A 326 -6.00 11.35 4.55
C PRO A 326 -4.85 10.92 3.63
N ILE A 327 -3.68 10.70 4.22
CA ILE A 327 -2.56 10.00 3.58
C ILE A 327 -2.41 8.67 4.29
N TYR A 328 -2.55 7.58 3.55
CA TYR A 328 -2.27 6.22 4.02
C TYR A 328 -0.90 5.77 3.52
N VAL A 329 -0.14 5.10 4.38
CA VAL A 329 1.19 4.56 4.09
C VAL A 329 1.31 3.09 4.48
N ALA A 330 2.15 2.35 3.77
CA ALA A 330 2.53 1.00 4.11
C ALA A 330 3.99 0.75 3.73
N ILE A 331 4.69 -0.11 4.47
CA ILE A 331 5.99 -0.66 4.10
C ILE A 331 5.84 -2.19 4.09
N PHE A 332 6.28 -2.84 3.01
CA PHE A 332 6.08 -4.27 2.79
C PHE A 332 7.23 -4.87 1.96
N CYS A 333 7.28 -6.20 1.89
CA CYS A 333 8.21 -6.91 1.00
C CYS A 333 7.51 -7.26 -0.32
N ALA A 334 8.07 -6.81 -1.44
CA ALA A 334 7.66 -7.19 -2.78
C ALA A 334 8.45 -8.44 -3.22
N PRO A 335 7.81 -9.60 -3.45
CA PRO A 335 8.49 -10.81 -3.92
C PRO A 335 9.02 -10.67 -5.36
N ALA A 336 9.87 -11.61 -5.77
CA ALA A 336 10.41 -11.68 -7.12
C ALA A 336 9.33 -12.08 -8.15
N THR A 337 9.41 -11.52 -9.35
CA THR A 337 8.68 -12.00 -10.52
C THR A 337 9.48 -13.13 -11.22
N GLN A 338 8.89 -13.74 -12.25
CA GLN A 338 9.57 -14.64 -13.18
C GLN A 338 10.28 -13.91 -14.32
N ALA A 339 10.18 -12.57 -14.39
CA ALA A 339 10.83 -11.74 -15.41
C ALA A 339 12.13 -11.13 -14.85
N PRO A 340 13.33 -11.61 -15.26
CA PRO A 340 14.60 -11.11 -14.73
C PRO A 340 14.80 -9.61 -14.95
N ALA A 341 14.28 -9.06 -16.05
CA ALA A 341 14.37 -7.64 -16.35
C ALA A 341 13.58 -6.76 -15.36
N ILE A 342 12.36 -7.16 -14.98
CA ILE A 342 11.56 -6.45 -13.95
C ILE A 342 12.27 -6.55 -12.60
N ASN A 343 12.76 -7.74 -12.26
CA ASN A 343 13.48 -7.97 -11.02
C ASN A 343 14.76 -7.12 -10.92
N ALA A 344 15.53 -7.06 -12.00
CA ALA A 344 16.76 -6.28 -12.04
C ALA A 344 16.50 -4.77 -11.98
N THR A 345 15.56 -4.21 -12.73
CA THR A 345 15.35 -2.74 -12.73
C THR A 345 14.61 -2.24 -11.51
N ALA A 346 13.64 -2.99 -10.98
CA ALA A 346 12.87 -2.61 -9.79
C ALA A 346 13.43 -3.20 -8.48
N GLY A 347 14.59 -3.86 -8.52
CA GLY A 347 15.24 -4.45 -7.33
C GLY A 347 14.39 -5.48 -6.60
N LEU A 348 13.70 -6.36 -7.34
CA LEU A 348 12.85 -7.41 -6.79
C LEU A 348 13.59 -8.76 -6.71
N PRO A 349 13.42 -9.57 -5.64
CA PRO A 349 12.60 -9.28 -4.47
C PRO A 349 13.19 -8.11 -3.68
N GLY A 350 12.33 -7.20 -3.22
CA GLY A 350 12.75 -5.93 -2.61
C GLY A 350 11.85 -5.48 -1.46
N PRO A 351 12.26 -4.48 -0.67
CA PRO A 351 11.36 -3.63 0.10
C PRO A 351 10.42 -2.89 -0.85
N ALA A 352 9.32 -2.39 -0.31
CA ALA A 352 8.45 -1.45 -1.00
C ALA A 352 7.81 -0.50 0.01
N ARG A 353 7.68 0.76 -0.38
CA ARG A 353 6.98 1.80 0.38
C ARG A 353 5.85 2.35 -0.47
N LEU A 354 4.62 2.29 0.04
CA LEU A 354 3.43 2.82 -0.63
C LEU A 354 2.96 4.06 0.13
N ARG A 355 2.62 5.12 -0.60
CA ARG A 355 1.98 6.33 -0.05
C ARG A 355 0.78 6.72 -0.92
N LEU A 356 -0.41 6.55 -0.37
CA LEU A 356 -1.68 6.89 -0.99
C LEU A 356 -2.24 8.19 -0.41
N ALA A 357 -2.21 9.27 -1.20
CA ALA A 357 -2.97 10.47 -0.89
C ALA A 357 -4.42 10.26 -1.33
N LEU A 358 -5.35 10.24 -0.38
CA LEU A 358 -6.77 9.96 -0.66
C LEU A 358 -7.63 11.21 -0.62
N GLU A 359 -8.84 11.15 -1.17
CA GLU A 359 -9.90 12.13 -1.00
C GLU A 359 -11.27 11.45 -0.85
N ALA A 360 -12.05 11.85 0.14
CA ALA A 360 -13.36 11.31 0.43
C ALA A 360 -14.35 11.67 -0.68
N VAL A 361 -14.95 10.67 -1.30
CA VAL A 361 -16.02 10.84 -2.29
C VAL A 361 -17.33 10.85 -1.52
N THR A 362 -17.96 12.01 -1.42
CA THR A 362 -19.31 12.11 -0.87
C THR A 362 -20.27 11.32 -1.74
N SER A 363 -20.83 10.23 -1.23
CA SER A 363 -22.04 9.64 -1.81
C SER A 363 -23.11 10.74 -1.93
N PRO A 364 -23.82 10.85 -3.05
CA PRO A 364 -24.99 11.71 -3.14
C PRO A 364 -25.91 11.39 -1.96
N ARG A 365 -26.24 12.39 -1.13
CA ARG A 365 -27.24 12.19 -0.08
C ARG A 365 -28.52 11.74 -0.79
N ALA A 366 -29.04 10.59 -0.40
CA ALA A 366 -30.40 10.22 -0.78
C ALA A 366 -31.32 11.39 -0.40
N THR A 367 -31.93 12.01 -1.41
CA THR A 367 -32.84 13.13 -1.21
C THR A 367 -33.90 12.68 -0.20
N PRO A 368 -34.09 13.39 0.93
CA PRO A 368 -35.12 13.01 1.87
C PRO A 368 -36.46 13.10 1.14
N THR A 369 -37.11 11.96 0.95
CA THR A 369 -38.50 11.90 0.49
C THR A 369 -39.33 12.71 1.48
N ARG A 370 -39.78 13.88 1.03
CA ARG A 370 -40.62 14.78 1.82
C ARG A 370 -41.95 14.05 2.10
N PRO A 371 -42.47 14.09 3.35
CA PRO A 371 -43.73 13.46 3.70
C PRO A 371 -44.93 14.06 2.95
#